data_AF-A0A941VK14-F1
#
_entry.id   AF-A0A941VK14-F1
#
_cell.length_a   1.000
_cell.length_b   1.000
_cell.length_c   1.000
_cell.angle_alpha   90.00
_cell.angle_beta   90.00
_cell.angle_gamma   90.00
#
_symmetry.space_group_name_H-M   'P 1'
#
loop_
_entity.id
_entity.type
_entity.pdbx_description
1 polymer ?
#
loop_
_entity_poly.entity_id
_entity_poly.type
_entity_poly.pdbx_seq_one_letter_code
_entity_poly.pdbx_strand_id
1 'polypeptide(L)'
;MSATLDWVPAGQAFGFDDLVFWQGKGSAPFSAAAARIDTIVLGPHASARFPAELQPFVDAGLTRRKQYDYSDAITSSLGRAWAAADPGVVFVENPHSRLVLDPNRAPPADVMPGLREFFARLERQRKGDKVTFGGIDAVRPITFAGETVLRPPGSDEEWTALQNALAAARQLGPTAYRSACDGVIDAVLKARKPGGALHVISLHDTMNTKMRPDGAIVVERPAADRLPQLVNFGNKGDERGERDADPVTIGAAELRRIADAWAQGFKIDAATRSAAITLNRPYKGAFETVHYGAQLATLNEPNVGALQVEFLRESLLGPRATAHLQQPGADWPDLDRTHLDGIVSALVAAGRLLR
;
A
#
# COMPACT_ATOMS: atom_id res chain seq x y z
N MET A 1 -13.57 -25.34 -10.25
CA MET A 1 -12.51 -24.32 -10.37
C MET A 1 -13.15 -22.97 -10.12
N SER A 2 -12.75 -22.24 -9.08
CA SER A 2 -13.34 -20.92 -8.76
C SER A 2 -12.88 -19.91 -9.81
N ALA A 3 -13.73 -19.64 -10.80
CA ALA A 3 -13.46 -18.71 -11.90
C ALA A 3 -13.53 -17.22 -11.49
N THR A 4 -13.41 -16.90 -10.19
CA THR A 4 -13.74 -15.56 -9.67
C THR A 4 -12.57 -14.82 -9.00
N LEU A 5 -11.43 -15.48 -8.74
CA LEU A 5 -10.24 -14.79 -8.23
C LEU A 5 -9.39 -14.23 -9.38
N ASP A 6 -8.72 -13.12 -9.12
CA ASP A 6 -7.85 -12.45 -10.07
C ASP A 6 -6.40 -12.97 -9.92
N TRP A 7 -5.88 -13.57 -11.00
CA TRP A 7 -4.57 -14.22 -11.00
C TRP A 7 -3.56 -13.48 -11.87
N VAL A 8 -2.29 -13.51 -11.49
CA VAL A 8 -1.16 -13.27 -12.40
C VAL A 8 -0.80 -14.61 -13.06
N PRO A 9 -0.72 -14.66 -14.41
CA PRO A 9 -0.26 -15.85 -15.13
C PRO A 9 1.05 -16.43 -14.58
N ALA A 10 1.13 -17.77 -14.56
CA ALA A 10 2.32 -18.47 -14.09
C ALA A 10 3.56 -18.05 -14.90
N GLY A 11 4.67 -17.80 -14.20
CA GLY A 11 5.95 -17.40 -14.79
C GLY A 11 5.98 -15.97 -15.34
N GLN A 12 4.92 -15.17 -15.17
CA GLN A 12 4.95 -13.77 -15.61
C GLN A 12 5.96 -12.98 -14.78
N ALA A 13 7.04 -12.55 -15.43
CA ALA A 13 8.01 -11.62 -14.89
C ALA A 13 7.60 -10.18 -15.21
N PHE A 14 8.00 -9.24 -14.36
CA PHE A 14 7.77 -7.81 -14.55
C PHE A 14 9.10 -7.07 -14.59
N GLY A 15 9.29 -6.23 -15.60
CA GLY A 15 10.41 -5.30 -15.70
C GLY A 15 10.08 -3.92 -15.17
N PHE A 16 11.07 -3.02 -15.18
CA PHE A 16 10.92 -1.63 -14.77
C PHE A 16 9.73 -0.94 -15.48
N ASP A 17 9.66 -1.10 -16.80
CA ASP A 17 8.61 -0.50 -17.61
C ASP A 17 7.23 -1.14 -17.39
N ASP A 18 7.12 -2.29 -16.73
CA ASP A 18 5.81 -2.84 -16.35
C ASP A 18 5.28 -2.20 -15.05
N LEU A 19 6.19 -1.80 -14.15
CA LEU A 19 5.88 -1.41 -12.78
C LEU A 19 5.89 0.11 -12.54
N VAL A 20 6.59 0.88 -13.40
CA VAL A 20 6.81 2.32 -13.18
C VAL A 20 5.92 3.15 -14.11
N PHE A 21 5.08 4.02 -13.54
CA PHE A 21 4.10 4.86 -14.25
C PHE A 21 4.43 6.33 -14.05
N TRP A 22 4.39 7.10 -15.14
CA TRP A 22 4.70 8.53 -15.16
C TRP A 22 4.15 9.17 -16.45
N GLN A 23 3.99 10.49 -16.43
CA GLN A 23 3.43 11.23 -17.56
C GLN A 23 4.37 11.26 -18.77
N GLY A 24 3.93 10.70 -19.90
CA GLY A 24 4.72 10.64 -21.14
C GLY A 24 5.47 9.33 -21.34
N LYS A 25 5.24 8.33 -20.48
CA LYS A 25 5.70 6.95 -20.68
C LYS A 25 5.31 6.45 -22.07
N GLY A 26 6.26 5.76 -22.73
CA GLY A 26 6.13 5.28 -24.11
C GLY A 26 6.54 6.30 -25.18
N SER A 27 6.68 7.59 -24.83
CA SER A 27 7.18 8.63 -25.73
C SER A 27 8.64 9.01 -25.48
N ALA A 28 9.16 8.76 -24.28
CA ALA A 28 10.55 9.03 -23.89
C ALA A 28 11.01 8.04 -22.81
N PRO A 29 12.33 7.85 -22.60
CA PRO A 29 12.83 7.07 -21.47
C PRO A 29 12.60 7.80 -20.15
N PHE A 30 12.50 7.06 -19.04
CA PHE A 30 12.27 7.62 -17.70
C PHE A 30 13.31 8.68 -17.30
N SER A 31 14.56 8.54 -17.74
CA SER A 31 15.63 9.51 -17.49
C SER A 31 15.31 10.92 -17.97
N ALA A 32 14.46 11.08 -19.00
CA ALA A 32 14.01 12.38 -19.50
C ALA A 32 12.93 13.03 -18.62
N ALA A 33 12.29 12.26 -17.73
CA ALA A 33 11.30 12.74 -16.78
C ALA A 33 11.87 12.95 -15.38
N ALA A 34 12.89 12.15 -14.98
CA ALA A 34 13.44 12.12 -13.64
C ALA A 34 13.76 13.50 -13.04
N ALA A 35 14.30 14.44 -13.82
CA ALA A 35 14.65 15.79 -13.35
C ALA A 35 13.45 16.67 -12.96
N ARG A 36 12.24 16.31 -13.40
CA ARG A 36 10.98 17.02 -13.09
C ARG A 36 10.23 16.39 -11.91
N ILE A 37 10.60 15.18 -11.49
CA ILE A 37 9.93 14.46 -10.43
C ILE A 37 10.32 15.06 -9.08
N ASP A 38 9.31 15.46 -8.32
CA ASP A 38 9.41 15.91 -6.92
C ASP A 38 8.70 14.93 -5.96
N THR A 39 7.90 14.00 -6.50
CA THR A 39 7.11 13.05 -5.72
C THR A 39 7.22 11.65 -6.31
N ILE A 40 7.70 10.71 -5.50
CA ILE A 40 7.75 9.28 -5.81
C ILE A 40 6.68 8.58 -4.98
N VAL A 41 5.72 7.95 -5.64
CA VAL A 41 4.61 7.24 -4.97
C VAL A 41 4.84 5.74 -5.12
N LEU A 42 4.81 5.04 -3.99
CA LEU A 42 5.04 3.60 -3.89
C LEU A 42 3.72 2.91 -3.54
N GLY A 43 3.34 1.91 -4.32
CA GLY A 43 2.13 1.10 -4.13
C GLY A 43 2.45 -0.34 -3.75
N PRO A 44 2.95 -0.60 -2.52
CA PRO A 44 3.38 -1.94 -2.11
C PRO A 44 2.22 -2.95 -2.06
N HIS A 45 0.99 -2.48 -1.89
CA HIS A 45 -0.20 -3.30 -1.71
C HIS A 45 -1.26 -3.06 -2.81
N ALA A 46 -0.84 -2.40 -3.89
CA ALA A 46 -1.71 -1.90 -4.94
C ALA A 46 -2.40 -3.00 -5.76
N SER A 47 -1.81 -4.20 -5.83
CA SER A 47 -2.41 -5.35 -6.52
C SER A 47 -3.09 -6.31 -5.56
N ALA A 48 -4.31 -6.73 -5.91
CA ALA A 48 -5.01 -7.83 -5.26
C ALA A 48 -4.61 -9.20 -5.84
N ARG A 49 -3.93 -9.23 -6.99
CA ARG A 49 -3.76 -10.43 -7.81
C ARG A 49 -2.81 -11.42 -7.15
N PHE A 50 -3.17 -12.69 -7.18
CA PHE A 50 -2.32 -13.77 -6.70
C PHE A 50 -1.52 -14.37 -7.87
N PRO A 51 -0.23 -14.68 -7.69
CA PRO A 51 0.53 -15.44 -8.69
C PRO A 51 -0.03 -16.87 -8.80
N ALA A 52 -0.13 -17.38 -10.03
CA ALA A 52 -0.73 -18.68 -10.31
C ALA A 52 0.03 -19.85 -9.65
N GLU A 53 1.32 -19.66 -9.33
CA GLU A 53 2.15 -20.59 -8.54
C GLU A 53 1.51 -20.93 -7.19
N LEU A 54 0.72 -20.02 -6.61
CA LEU A 54 0.05 -20.22 -5.33
C LEU A 54 -1.32 -20.90 -5.45
N GLN A 55 -1.86 -21.10 -6.65
CA GLN A 55 -3.19 -21.70 -6.86
C GLN A 55 -3.43 -22.99 -6.06
N PRO A 56 -2.49 -23.96 -6.01
CA PRO A 56 -2.72 -25.20 -5.26
C PRO A 56 -2.91 -24.97 -3.75
N PHE A 57 -2.40 -23.88 -3.20
CA PHE A 57 -2.37 -23.62 -1.75
C PHE A 57 -3.47 -22.66 -1.28
N VAL A 58 -4.07 -21.90 -2.21
CA VAL A 58 -5.13 -20.95 -1.90
C VAL A 58 -6.41 -21.68 -1.51
N ASP A 59 -7.12 -21.15 -0.51
CA ASP A 59 -8.40 -21.69 -0.06
C ASP A 59 -9.48 -21.60 -1.16
N ALA A 60 -10.16 -22.71 -1.43
CA ALA A 60 -11.16 -22.78 -2.49
C ALA A 60 -12.44 -21.98 -2.20
N GLY A 61 -12.69 -21.63 -0.93
CA GLY A 61 -13.80 -20.80 -0.47
C GLY A 61 -13.49 -19.30 -0.52
N LEU A 62 -12.28 -18.90 -0.94
CA LEU A 62 -11.94 -17.50 -1.09
C LEU A 62 -12.72 -16.88 -2.26
N THR A 63 -13.29 -15.71 -2.03
CA THR A 63 -14.03 -14.93 -3.03
C THR A 63 -13.22 -13.72 -3.49
N ARG A 64 -13.61 -13.11 -4.62
CA ARG A 64 -13.00 -11.88 -5.11
C ARG A 64 -13.09 -10.75 -4.08
N ARG A 65 -14.23 -10.64 -3.38
CA ARG A 65 -14.42 -9.72 -2.24
C ARG A 65 -13.30 -9.87 -1.21
N LYS A 66 -13.03 -11.11 -0.77
CA LYS A 66 -12.02 -11.41 0.26
C LYS A 66 -10.60 -11.15 -0.23
N GLN A 67 -10.33 -11.46 -1.51
CA GLN A 67 -9.05 -11.17 -2.15
C GLN A 67 -8.75 -9.67 -2.19
N TYR A 68 -9.73 -8.85 -2.56
CA TYR A 68 -9.57 -7.41 -2.68
C TYR A 68 -9.53 -6.69 -1.32
N ASP A 69 -10.35 -7.11 -0.34
CA ASP A 69 -10.31 -6.58 1.03
C ASP A 69 -8.91 -6.76 1.67
N TYR A 70 -8.18 -7.79 1.22
CA TYR A 70 -6.83 -8.11 1.65
C TYR A 70 -5.71 -7.27 0.98
N SER A 71 -6.08 -6.35 0.10
CA SER A 71 -5.17 -5.48 -0.65
C SER A 71 -5.58 -4.01 -0.50
N ASP A 72 -4.77 -3.10 -1.05
CA ASP A 72 -5.05 -1.67 -1.15
C ASP A 72 -5.39 -1.37 -2.61
N ALA A 73 -6.33 -2.14 -3.17
CA ALA A 73 -6.53 -2.26 -4.62
C ALA A 73 -6.83 -0.94 -5.34
N ILE A 74 -7.32 0.08 -4.62
CA ILE A 74 -7.63 1.38 -5.22
C ILE A 74 -6.35 2.17 -5.46
N THR A 75 -5.31 1.99 -4.64
CA THR A 75 -4.01 2.66 -4.82
C THR A 75 -3.39 2.39 -6.19
N SER A 76 -3.63 1.24 -6.82
CA SER A 76 -3.19 0.98 -8.21
C SER A 76 -3.84 1.97 -9.18
N SER A 77 -5.17 2.10 -9.15
CA SER A 77 -5.90 2.99 -10.05
C SER A 77 -5.60 4.46 -9.75
N LEU A 78 -5.55 4.83 -8.47
CA LEU A 78 -5.21 6.18 -8.02
C LEU A 78 -3.78 6.57 -8.39
N GLY A 79 -2.79 5.74 -8.07
CA GLY A 79 -1.38 6.02 -8.34
C GLY A 79 -1.09 6.16 -9.83
N ARG A 80 -1.64 5.26 -10.67
CA ARG A 80 -1.53 5.36 -12.13
C ARG A 80 -2.16 6.64 -12.68
N ALA A 81 -3.37 6.98 -12.24
CA ALA A 81 -4.08 8.17 -12.70
C ALA A 81 -3.37 9.46 -12.25
N TRP A 82 -2.84 9.48 -11.02
CA TRP A 82 -2.08 10.61 -10.50
C TRP A 82 -0.77 10.82 -11.27
N ALA A 83 0.01 9.78 -11.49
CA ALA A 83 1.25 9.85 -12.25
C ALA A 83 1.04 10.20 -13.74
N ALA A 84 -0.12 9.87 -14.30
CA ALA A 84 -0.48 10.30 -15.65
C ALA A 84 -0.85 11.80 -15.73
N ALA A 85 -1.47 12.32 -14.66
CA ALA A 85 -1.99 13.69 -14.60
C ALA A 85 -0.94 14.73 -14.14
N ASP A 86 0.00 14.36 -13.28
CA ASP A 86 1.02 15.28 -12.74
C ASP A 86 2.44 14.94 -13.28
N PRO A 87 3.09 15.85 -14.04
CA PRO A 87 4.47 15.64 -14.50
C PRO A 87 5.52 15.53 -13.39
N GLY A 88 5.21 15.96 -12.17
CA GLY A 88 6.09 15.86 -11.00
C GLY A 88 6.00 14.53 -10.26
N VAL A 89 5.12 13.62 -10.69
CA VAL A 89 4.80 12.37 -9.98
C VAL A 89 5.22 11.16 -10.80
N VAL A 90 5.85 10.20 -10.12
CA VAL A 90 6.07 8.83 -10.60
C VAL A 90 5.42 7.86 -9.61
N PHE A 91 4.77 6.83 -10.13
CA PHE A 91 4.16 5.77 -9.34
C PHE A 91 4.83 4.42 -9.62
N VAL A 92 5.22 3.69 -8.58
CA VAL A 92 5.77 2.33 -8.68
C VAL A 92 4.76 1.36 -8.06
N GLU A 93 4.33 0.37 -8.84
CA GLU A 93 3.28 -0.57 -8.44
C GLU A 93 3.85 -1.95 -8.15
N ASN A 94 3.51 -2.53 -6.99
CA ASN A 94 3.77 -3.95 -6.76
C ASN A 94 2.73 -4.80 -7.53
N PRO A 95 3.16 -5.69 -8.45
CA PRO A 95 2.23 -6.44 -9.30
C PRO A 95 1.51 -7.57 -8.56
N HIS A 96 2.04 -8.01 -7.41
CA HIS A 96 1.50 -9.13 -6.63
C HIS A 96 0.82 -8.64 -5.35
N SER A 97 -0.17 -9.41 -4.90
CA SER A 97 -0.69 -9.26 -3.55
C SER A 97 0.40 -9.42 -2.49
N ARG A 98 0.24 -8.68 -1.39
CA ARG A 98 1.02 -8.84 -0.14
C ARG A 98 1.03 -10.28 0.40
N LEU A 99 0.14 -11.14 -0.08
CA LEU A 99 0.14 -12.59 0.20
C LEU A 99 1.51 -13.23 -0.03
N VAL A 100 2.21 -12.86 -1.10
CA VAL A 100 3.48 -13.50 -1.49
C VAL A 100 4.60 -13.12 -0.54
N LEU A 101 4.74 -11.82 -0.31
CA LEU A 101 5.64 -11.17 0.63
C LEU A 101 5.16 -9.73 0.72
N ASP A 102 4.86 -9.25 1.92
CA ASP A 102 4.45 -7.86 2.15
C ASP A 102 5.68 -6.93 1.97
N PRO A 103 5.72 -6.07 0.92
CA PRO A 103 6.88 -5.20 0.69
C PRO A 103 7.04 -4.11 1.76
N ASN A 104 5.97 -3.83 2.51
CA ASN A 104 5.94 -2.88 3.63
C ASN A 104 6.20 -3.59 4.98
N ARG A 105 6.94 -4.70 4.93
CA ARG A 105 7.63 -5.36 6.04
C ARG A 105 9.12 -5.50 5.72
N ALA A 106 9.93 -5.54 6.77
CA ALA A 106 11.34 -5.89 6.61
C ALA A 106 11.43 -7.30 6.00
N PRO A 107 12.15 -7.49 4.88
CA PRO A 107 12.19 -8.78 4.20
C PRO A 107 12.98 -9.77 5.07
N PRO A 108 12.40 -10.93 5.43
CA PRO A 108 13.17 -11.96 6.11
C PRO A 108 14.12 -12.66 5.12
N ALA A 109 15.19 -13.23 5.67
CA ALA A 109 16.09 -14.10 4.90
C ALA A 109 15.34 -15.36 4.42
N ASP A 110 14.54 -15.96 5.31
CA ASP A 110 13.64 -17.08 5.03
C ASP A 110 12.24 -16.78 5.59
N VAL A 111 11.22 -16.94 4.76
CA VAL A 111 9.81 -16.70 5.13
C VAL A 111 9.21 -17.89 5.90
N MET A 112 9.77 -19.09 5.75
CA MET A 112 9.11 -20.33 6.22
C MET A 112 9.04 -20.46 7.74
N PRO A 113 10.09 -20.12 8.53
CA PRO A 113 9.98 -20.15 9.99
C PRO A 113 8.86 -19.23 10.51
N GLY A 114 8.76 -18.01 9.94
CA GLY A 114 7.70 -17.07 10.27
C GLY A 114 6.31 -17.58 9.89
N LEU A 115 6.16 -18.17 8.70
CA LEU A 115 4.88 -18.71 8.25
C LEU A 115 4.42 -19.92 9.08
N ARG A 116 5.32 -20.84 9.45
CA ARG A 116 5.01 -21.97 10.34
C ARG A 116 4.55 -21.48 11.71
N GLU A 117 5.28 -20.53 12.29
CA GLU A 117 4.89 -19.90 13.56
C GLU A 117 3.55 -19.16 13.43
N PHE A 118 3.27 -18.54 12.28
CA PHE A 118 1.99 -17.88 12.03
C PHE A 118 0.84 -18.87 12.13
N PHE A 119 0.92 -20.01 11.44
CA PHE A 119 -0.13 -21.03 11.50
C PHE A 119 -0.29 -21.62 12.91
N ALA A 120 0.81 -21.84 13.65
CA ALA A 120 0.75 -22.29 15.04
C ALA A 120 0.02 -21.28 15.94
N ARG A 121 0.32 -19.98 15.81
CA ARG A 121 -0.40 -18.91 16.53
C ARG A 121 -1.86 -18.81 16.10
N LEU A 122 -2.15 -18.97 14.81
CA LEU A 122 -3.51 -18.93 14.29
C LEU A 122 -4.36 -20.06 14.87
N GLU A 123 -3.81 -21.27 14.98
CA GLU A 123 -4.49 -22.40 15.63
C GLU A 123 -4.84 -22.07 17.09
N ARG A 124 -3.88 -21.51 17.83
CA ARG A 124 -4.09 -21.06 19.21
C ARG A 124 -5.14 -19.95 19.30
N GLN A 125 -5.08 -18.97 18.41
CA GLN A 125 -6.08 -17.90 18.32
C GLN A 125 -7.48 -18.46 18.14
N ARG A 126 -7.63 -19.45 17.24
CA ARG A 126 -8.92 -20.13 16.97
C ARG A 126 -9.42 -20.92 18.18
N LYS A 127 -8.55 -21.32 19.11
CA LYS A 127 -8.89 -21.92 20.41
C LYS A 127 -9.20 -20.89 21.50
N GLY A 128 -9.09 -19.58 21.20
CA GLY A 128 -9.42 -18.49 22.12
C GLY A 128 -8.22 -17.77 22.73
N ASP A 129 -6.98 -18.15 22.38
CA ASP A 129 -5.80 -17.46 22.91
C ASP A 129 -5.69 -16.03 22.38
N LYS A 130 -5.27 -15.10 23.26
CA LYS A 130 -4.85 -13.76 22.84
C LYS A 130 -3.43 -13.82 22.28
N VAL A 131 -3.31 -13.90 20.96
CA VAL A 131 -2.03 -13.92 20.23
C VAL A 131 -1.85 -12.68 19.35
N THR A 132 -0.59 -12.34 19.09
CA THR A 132 -0.20 -11.34 18.09
C THR A 132 0.53 -12.00 16.93
N PHE A 133 0.30 -11.50 15.71
CA PHE A 133 1.02 -11.90 14.50
C PHE A 133 2.14 -10.92 14.12
N GLY A 134 2.35 -9.86 14.90
CA GLY A 134 3.42 -8.90 14.64
C GLY A 134 4.79 -9.58 14.63
N GLY A 135 5.59 -9.26 13.61
CA GLY A 135 6.95 -9.76 13.44
C GLY A 135 7.06 -11.10 12.71
N ILE A 136 5.94 -11.76 12.41
CA ILE A 136 5.90 -13.02 11.64
C ILE A 136 4.96 -12.94 10.43
N ASP A 137 4.48 -11.74 10.11
CA ASP A 137 3.45 -11.47 9.10
C ASP A 137 4.02 -10.99 7.76
N ALA A 138 5.29 -11.29 7.46
CA ALA A 138 5.90 -11.02 6.15
C ALA A 138 5.18 -11.78 5.03
N VAL A 139 4.69 -12.99 5.32
CA VAL A 139 3.70 -13.73 4.53
C VAL A 139 2.49 -13.90 5.43
N ARG A 140 1.34 -13.38 5.01
CA ARG A 140 0.13 -13.45 5.83
C ARG A 140 -0.90 -14.37 5.16
N PRO A 141 -1.22 -15.54 5.77
CA PRO A 141 -2.08 -16.56 5.17
C PRO A 141 -3.57 -16.36 5.43
N ILE A 142 -3.98 -15.23 6.03
CA ILE A 142 -5.37 -14.90 6.36
C ILE A 142 -5.68 -13.43 6.03
N THR A 143 -6.95 -13.11 5.78
CA THR A 143 -7.40 -11.71 5.63
C THR A 143 -7.35 -10.95 6.97
N PHE A 144 -7.58 -9.64 6.95
CA PHE A 144 -7.70 -8.84 8.18
C PHE A 144 -8.89 -9.21 9.07
N ALA A 145 -9.88 -9.92 8.51
CA ALA A 145 -11.01 -10.49 9.22
C ALA A 145 -10.74 -11.90 9.76
N GLY A 146 -9.58 -12.50 9.46
CA GLY A 146 -9.21 -13.84 9.91
C GLY A 146 -9.63 -14.99 8.98
N GLU A 147 -10.18 -14.67 7.82
CA GLU A 147 -10.57 -15.66 6.81
C GLU A 147 -9.34 -16.30 6.17
N THR A 148 -9.36 -17.62 5.96
CA THR A 148 -8.23 -18.36 5.37
C THR A 148 -7.97 -17.91 3.93
N VAL A 149 -6.71 -17.57 3.62
CA VAL A 149 -6.23 -17.30 2.25
C VAL A 149 -5.33 -18.45 1.77
N LEU A 150 -4.31 -18.82 2.56
CA LEU A 150 -3.51 -20.03 2.33
C LEU A 150 -3.97 -21.12 3.29
N ARG A 151 -4.18 -22.33 2.74
CA ARG A 151 -4.47 -23.51 3.54
C ARG A 151 -3.20 -23.91 4.32
N PRO A 152 -3.31 -24.30 5.60
CA PRO A 152 -2.18 -24.84 6.33
C PRO A 152 -1.71 -26.14 5.65
N PRO A 153 -0.42 -26.28 5.28
CA PRO A 153 0.11 -27.52 4.73
C PRO A 153 -0.01 -28.67 5.74
N GLY A 154 -0.44 -29.84 5.26
CA GLY A 154 -0.69 -31.05 6.05
C GLY A 154 0.48 -32.04 6.11
N SER A 155 1.51 -31.85 5.28
CA SER A 155 2.72 -32.69 5.28
C SER A 155 3.97 -31.88 4.97
N ASP A 156 5.15 -32.47 5.21
CA ASP A 156 6.44 -31.83 4.89
C ASP A 156 6.61 -31.62 3.38
N GLU A 157 6.08 -32.51 2.55
CA GLU A 157 6.08 -32.34 1.09
C GLU A 157 5.23 -31.14 0.67
N GLU A 158 4.06 -30.93 1.28
CA GLU A 158 3.23 -29.76 1.01
C GLU A 158 3.91 -28.46 1.49
N TRP A 159 4.63 -28.51 2.61
CA TRP A 159 5.45 -27.39 3.09
C TRP A 159 6.56 -27.03 2.11
N THR A 160 7.30 -28.02 1.61
CA THR A 160 8.34 -27.82 0.60
C THR A 160 7.75 -27.28 -0.70
N ALA A 161 6.59 -27.77 -1.13
CA ALA A 161 5.92 -27.27 -2.32
C ALA A 161 5.50 -25.80 -2.17
N LEU A 162 4.93 -25.42 -1.02
CA LEU A 162 4.56 -24.02 -0.74
C LEU A 162 5.78 -23.11 -0.69
N GLN A 163 6.87 -23.56 -0.07
CA GLN A 163 8.12 -22.81 -0.02
C GLN A 163 8.65 -22.51 -1.44
N ASN A 164 8.66 -23.52 -2.31
CA ASN A 164 9.12 -23.38 -3.70
C ASN A 164 8.22 -22.39 -4.48
N ALA A 165 6.91 -22.47 -4.30
CA ALA A 165 5.96 -21.56 -4.95
C ALA A 165 6.11 -20.11 -4.46
N LEU A 166 6.26 -19.89 -3.15
CA LEU A 166 6.51 -18.56 -2.59
C LEU A 166 7.86 -18.00 -3.03
N ALA A 167 8.91 -18.83 -3.09
CA ALA A 167 10.23 -18.41 -3.55
C ALA A 167 10.22 -17.97 -5.02
N ALA A 168 9.55 -18.73 -5.90
CA ALA A 168 9.37 -18.37 -7.30
C ALA A 168 8.57 -17.07 -7.45
N ALA A 169 7.41 -16.99 -6.79
CA ALA A 169 6.54 -15.82 -6.83
C ALA A 169 7.20 -14.54 -6.28
N ARG A 170 8.05 -14.67 -5.25
CA ARG A 170 8.80 -13.55 -4.66
C ARG A 170 9.72 -12.89 -5.69
N GLN A 171 10.44 -13.69 -6.48
CA GLN A 171 11.34 -13.16 -7.51
C GLN A 171 10.59 -12.44 -8.63
N LEU A 172 9.43 -12.98 -9.02
CA LEU A 172 8.64 -12.44 -10.13
C LEU A 172 7.94 -11.11 -9.80
N GLY A 173 7.54 -10.88 -8.53
CA GLY A 173 6.80 -9.67 -8.14
C GLY A 173 7.52 -8.82 -7.08
N PRO A 174 7.47 -9.17 -5.79
CA PRO A 174 8.01 -8.33 -4.72
C PRO A 174 9.48 -7.91 -4.87
N THR A 175 10.36 -8.80 -5.38
CA THR A 175 11.75 -8.43 -5.66
C THR A 175 11.83 -7.43 -6.82
N ALA A 176 11.13 -7.69 -7.93
CA ALA A 176 11.10 -6.79 -9.10
C ALA A 176 10.55 -5.40 -8.73
N TYR A 177 9.50 -5.35 -7.92
CA TYR A 177 8.95 -4.11 -7.37
C TYR A 177 10.01 -3.33 -6.59
N ARG A 178 10.72 -3.98 -5.65
CA ARG A 178 11.75 -3.30 -4.86
C ARG A 178 12.88 -2.76 -5.73
N SER A 179 13.36 -3.56 -6.69
CA SER A 179 14.36 -3.10 -7.65
C SER A 179 13.88 -1.92 -8.49
N ALA A 180 12.59 -1.85 -8.85
CA ALA A 180 12.02 -0.71 -9.54
C ALA A 180 11.95 0.53 -8.63
N CYS A 181 11.57 0.38 -7.36
CA CYS A 181 11.59 1.48 -6.38
C CYS A 181 13.00 2.07 -6.24
N ASP A 182 14.01 1.22 -6.00
CA ASP A 182 15.40 1.63 -5.87
C ASP A 182 15.89 2.34 -7.14
N GLY A 183 15.61 1.76 -8.32
CA GLY A 183 15.98 2.36 -9.61
C GLY A 183 15.32 3.71 -9.89
N VAL A 184 14.05 3.90 -9.49
CA VAL A 184 13.35 5.19 -9.59
C VAL A 184 13.98 6.22 -8.66
N ILE A 185 14.17 5.87 -7.39
CA ILE A 185 14.74 6.76 -6.37
C ILE A 185 16.14 7.21 -6.79
N ASP A 186 17.00 6.29 -7.20
CA ASP A 186 18.36 6.59 -7.64
C ASP A 186 18.38 7.51 -8.87
N ALA A 187 17.53 7.23 -9.86
CA ALA A 187 17.45 8.04 -11.08
C ALA A 187 16.94 9.47 -10.79
N VAL A 188 15.94 9.61 -9.92
CA VAL A 188 15.44 10.93 -9.50
C VAL A 188 16.49 11.67 -8.69
N LEU A 189 17.12 11.03 -7.69
CA LEU A 189 18.18 11.66 -6.88
C LEU A 189 19.35 12.15 -7.74
N LYS A 190 19.74 11.39 -8.76
CA LYS A 190 20.81 11.77 -9.70
C LYS A 190 20.42 12.95 -10.60
N ALA A 191 19.15 13.04 -11.00
CA ALA A 191 18.67 14.07 -11.93
C ALA A 191 18.15 15.35 -11.23
N ARG A 192 17.81 15.25 -9.93
CA ARG A 192 17.26 16.34 -9.12
C ARG A 192 18.26 17.48 -8.99
N LYS A 193 17.77 18.72 -9.03
CA LYS A 193 18.57 19.90 -8.70
C LYS A 193 18.87 19.94 -7.19
N PRO A 194 20.10 20.31 -6.76
CA PRO A 194 20.39 20.51 -5.34
C PRO A 194 19.39 21.46 -4.67
N GLY A 195 18.90 21.08 -3.48
CA GLY A 195 17.90 21.85 -2.73
C GLY A 195 16.45 21.73 -3.25
N GLY A 196 16.20 20.98 -4.33
CA GLY A 196 14.84 20.66 -4.76
C GLY A 196 14.14 19.71 -3.79
N ALA A 197 12.82 19.89 -3.60
CA ALA A 197 12.02 18.99 -2.77
C ALA A 197 11.97 17.57 -3.38
N LEU A 198 11.85 16.57 -2.50
CA LEU A 198 11.60 15.19 -2.91
C LEU A 198 10.82 14.46 -1.82
N HIS A 199 9.62 14.03 -2.13
CA HIS A 199 8.77 13.27 -1.22
C HIS A 199 8.60 11.83 -1.72
N VAL A 200 8.99 10.85 -0.90
CA VAL A 200 8.67 9.44 -1.15
C VAL A 200 7.45 9.05 -0.34
N ILE A 201 6.35 8.75 -1.02
CA ILE A 201 5.05 8.42 -0.43
C ILE A 201 4.82 6.91 -0.50
N SER A 202 4.71 6.24 0.64
CA SER A 202 4.14 4.88 0.73
C SER A 202 2.61 5.02 0.74
N LEU A 203 1.96 4.71 -0.37
CA LEU A 203 0.52 4.92 -0.57
C LEU A 203 -0.27 3.68 -0.19
N HIS A 204 -1.26 3.88 0.69
CA HIS A 204 -2.13 2.86 1.22
C HIS A 204 -3.58 3.32 1.25
N ASP A 205 -4.47 2.34 1.35
CA ASP A 205 -5.87 2.57 1.66
C ASP A 205 -6.42 1.45 2.55
N THR A 206 -7.30 1.81 3.49
CA THR A 206 -8.00 0.84 4.33
C THR A 206 -9.40 1.33 4.69
N MET A 207 -10.27 0.40 5.08
CA MET A 207 -11.61 0.74 5.58
C MET A 207 -11.62 0.89 7.11
N ASN A 208 -12.57 1.72 7.59
CA ASN A 208 -12.91 1.81 9.01
C ASN A 208 -13.80 0.65 9.48
N THR A 209 -14.18 -0.22 8.57
CA THR A 209 -14.94 -1.45 8.81
C THR A 209 -14.11 -2.68 8.42
N LYS A 210 -14.52 -3.85 8.92
CA LYS A 210 -13.98 -5.17 8.59
C LYS A 210 -15.08 -6.03 8.02
N MET A 211 -14.67 -7.00 7.22
CA MET A 211 -15.53 -7.96 6.56
C MET A 211 -16.10 -9.00 7.53
N ARG A 212 -17.38 -9.36 7.35
CA ARG A 212 -18.04 -10.52 7.94
C ARG A 212 -17.88 -11.76 7.05
N PRO A 213 -18.16 -12.98 7.53
CA PRO A 213 -18.03 -14.20 6.72
C PRO A 213 -18.85 -14.20 5.40
N ASP A 214 -19.96 -13.47 5.34
CA ASP A 214 -20.82 -13.30 4.16
C ASP A 214 -20.30 -12.28 3.13
N GLY A 215 -19.14 -11.68 3.39
CA GLY A 215 -18.48 -10.71 2.52
C GLY A 215 -18.89 -9.25 2.74
N ALA A 216 -19.86 -8.96 3.62
CA ALA A 216 -20.23 -7.60 3.94
C ALA A 216 -19.17 -6.92 4.82
N ILE A 217 -18.69 -5.74 4.43
CA ILE A 217 -17.70 -4.95 5.17
C ILE A 217 -18.40 -3.92 6.06
N VAL A 218 -18.76 -4.34 7.27
CA VAL A 218 -19.62 -3.57 8.19
C VAL A 218 -19.19 -3.61 9.65
N VAL A 219 -18.22 -4.45 10.02
CA VAL A 219 -17.78 -4.57 11.41
C VAL A 219 -16.85 -3.41 11.74
N GLU A 220 -17.32 -2.41 12.47
CA GLU A 220 -16.50 -1.24 12.76
C GLU A 220 -15.20 -1.60 13.50
N ARG A 221 -14.12 -0.92 13.13
CA ARG A 221 -12.86 -0.97 13.88
C ARG A 221 -13.00 -0.26 15.24
N PRO A 222 -12.17 -0.60 16.24
CA PRO A 222 -12.04 0.21 17.44
C PRO A 222 -11.76 1.68 17.09
N ALA A 223 -12.31 2.63 17.85
CA ALA A 223 -12.19 4.05 17.54
C ALA A 223 -10.72 4.52 17.43
N ALA A 224 -9.80 3.93 18.20
CA ALA A 224 -8.38 4.24 18.15
C ALA A 224 -7.70 3.82 16.83
N ASP A 225 -8.28 2.87 16.09
CA ASP A 225 -7.76 2.33 14.84
C ASP A 225 -8.45 2.92 13.60
N ARG A 226 -9.41 3.83 13.80
CA ARG A 226 -10.16 4.45 12.69
C ARG A 226 -9.34 5.57 12.06
N LEU A 227 -9.33 5.60 10.73
CA LEU A 227 -8.86 6.72 9.94
C LEU A 227 -9.80 7.92 10.07
N PRO A 228 -9.27 9.14 9.83
CA PRO A 228 -10.10 10.32 9.62
C PRO A 228 -10.91 10.18 8.32
N GLN A 229 -11.78 11.17 8.05
CA GLN A 229 -12.71 11.14 6.93
C GLN A 229 -12.02 11.14 5.55
N LEU A 230 -10.74 11.50 5.44
CA LEU A 230 -10.01 11.44 4.18
C LEU A 230 -8.72 10.65 4.29
N VAL A 231 -7.75 11.11 5.09
CA VAL A 231 -6.37 10.59 5.00
C VAL A 231 -5.57 10.82 6.27
N ASN A 232 -4.72 9.85 6.61
CA ASN A 232 -3.70 9.97 7.63
C ASN A 232 -2.29 10.02 7.00
N PHE A 233 -1.45 10.94 7.47
CA PHE A 233 -0.04 11.02 7.08
C PHE A 233 0.86 10.51 8.22
N GLY A 234 1.79 9.59 7.92
CA GLY A 234 2.72 9.03 8.90
C GLY A 234 4.17 9.35 8.59
N ASN A 235 4.90 9.95 9.52
CA ASN A 235 6.35 10.19 9.42
C ASN A 235 7.15 9.62 10.61
N LYS A 236 6.57 8.70 11.37
CA LYS A 236 7.08 8.09 12.61
C LYS A 236 7.07 8.99 13.85
N GLY A 237 6.63 10.24 13.73
CA GLY A 237 6.52 11.19 14.83
C GLY A 237 5.30 11.01 15.74
N ASP A 238 5.03 12.03 16.53
CA ASP A 238 3.82 12.22 17.33
C ASP A 238 2.64 12.77 16.48
N GLU A 239 1.48 13.05 17.10
CA GLU A 239 0.29 13.59 16.40
C GLU A 239 0.51 14.99 15.77
N ARG A 240 1.66 15.63 15.98
CA ARG A 240 2.07 16.88 15.35
C ARG A 240 3.13 16.68 14.27
N GLY A 241 3.61 15.46 14.07
CA GLY A 241 4.72 15.12 13.19
C GLY A 241 6.10 15.31 13.82
N GLU A 242 6.16 15.71 15.10
CA GLU A 242 7.41 15.97 15.81
C GLU A 242 8.04 14.65 16.26
N ARG A 243 9.35 14.67 16.50
CA ARG A 243 10.07 13.49 16.97
C ARG A 243 9.56 13.04 18.35
N ASP A 244 9.33 11.74 18.47
CA ASP A 244 8.99 11.04 19.71
C ASP A 244 10.13 10.04 20.02
N ALA A 245 9.82 8.76 20.31
CA ALA A 245 10.82 7.72 20.52
C ALA A 245 11.62 7.36 19.25
N ASP A 246 10.96 7.27 18.10
CA ASP A 246 11.57 6.91 16.82
C ASP A 246 12.05 8.15 16.05
N PRO A 247 13.11 8.04 15.21
CA PRO A 247 13.46 9.09 14.25
C PRO A 247 12.31 9.35 13.27
N VAL A 248 12.06 10.63 12.96
CA VAL A 248 11.09 10.99 11.91
C VAL A 248 11.69 10.78 10.52
N THR A 249 10.84 10.40 9.57
CA THR A 249 11.24 10.09 8.18
C THR A 249 11.13 11.27 7.22
N ILE A 250 10.47 12.35 7.66
CA ILE A 250 10.46 13.69 7.06
C ILE A 250 10.22 14.71 8.18
N GLY A 251 10.76 15.93 8.04
CA GLY A 251 10.62 16.97 9.07
C GLY A 251 9.16 17.36 9.34
N ALA A 252 8.84 17.65 10.60
CA ALA A 252 7.47 17.95 11.04
C ALA A 252 6.85 19.16 10.33
N ALA A 253 7.65 20.21 10.08
CA ALA A 253 7.22 21.40 9.36
C ALA A 253 6.82 21.07 7.91
N GLU A 254 7.60 20.24 7.22
CA GLU A 254 7.29 19.83 5.84
C GLU A 254 6.10 18.87 5.79
N LEU A 255 5.97 17.94 6.76
CA LEU A 255 4.79 17.09 6.87
C LEU A 255 3.50 17.92 7.01
N ARG A 256 3.52 18.96 7.85
CA ARG A 256 2.39 19.87 8.02
C ARG A 256 2.13 20.68 6.73
N ARG A 257 3.18 21.11 6.03
CA ARG A 257 3.07 21.79 4.73
C ARG A 257 2.40 20.91 3.67
N ILE A 258 2.76 19.62 3.61
CA ILE A 258 2.12 18.63 2.73
C ILE A 258 0.64 18.47 3.09
N ALA A 259 0.32 18.29 4.38
CA ALA A 259 -1.06 18.18 4.83
C ALA A 259 -1.89 19.46 4.57
N ASP A 260 -1.29 20.65 4.68
CA ASP A 260 -1.90 21.93 4.32
C ASP A 260 -2.18 22.03 2.82
N ALA A 261 -1.22 21.66 1.98
CA ALA A 261 -1.39 21.64 0.52
C ALA A 261 -2.51 20.67 0.10
N TRP A 262 -2.60 19.49 0.73
CA TRP A 262 -3.66 18.53 0.47
C TRP A 262 -5.02 19.07 0.91
N ALA A 263 -5.16 19.64 2.10
CA ALA A 263 -6.43 20.24 2.49
C ALA A 263 -6.89 21.33 1.51
N GLN A 264 -5.97 22.17 1.04
CA GLN A 264 -6.30 23.18 0.02
C GLN A 264 -6.71 22.54 -1.32
N GLY A 265 -5.98 21.54 -1.79
CA GLY A 265 -6.31 20.80 -3.02
C GLY A 265 -7.68 20.13 -2.96
N PHE A 266 -8.01 19.53 -1.82
CA PHE A 266 -9.31 18.92 -1.54
C PHE A 266 -10.39 19.92 -1.10
N LYS A 267 -10.06 21.22 -1.01
CA LYS A 267 -10.97 22.29 -0.56
C LYS A 267 -11.60 22.04 0.81
N ILE A 268 -10.83 21.41 1.71
CA ILE A 268 -11.22 21.17 3.09
C ILE A 268 -11.11 22.48 3.86
N ASP A 269 -12.21 22.89 4.50
CA ASP A 269 -12.23 24.09 5.32
C ASP A 269 -11.46 23.92 6.64
N ALA A 270 -11.12 25.03 7.27
CA ALA A 270 -10.38 25.00 8.53
C ALA A 270 -11.15 24.31 9.67
N ALA A 271 -12.49 24.34 9.63
CA ALA A 271 -13.34 23.78 10.68
C ALA A 271 -13.41 22.25 10.64
N THR A 272 -13.26 21.65 9.45
CA THR A 272 -13.35 20.20 9.21
C THR A 272 -11.98 19.55 8.99
N ARG A 273 -10.90 20.35 8.90
CA ARG A 273 -9.54 19.87 8.66
C ARG A 273 -9.12 18.72 9.57
N SER A 274 -9.32 18.83 10.88
CA SER A 274 -8.92 17.78 11.85
C SER A 274 -9.76 16.51 11.76
N ALA A 275 -10.99 16.60 11.24
CA ALA A 275 -11.84 15.44 10.98
C ALA A 275 -11.46 14.73 9.67
N ALA A 276 -10.93 15.46 8.69
CA ALA A 276 -10.52 14.93 7.39
C ALA A 276 -9.09 14.41 7.36
N ILE A 277 -8.16 15.11 8.03
CA ILE A 277 -6.73 14.84 7.96
C ILE A 277 -6.14 14.71 9.36
N THR A 278 -5.38 13.63 9.59
CA THR A 278 -4.60 13.41 10.82
C THR A 278 -3.14 13.12 10.52
N LEU A 279 -2.27 13.36 11.50
CA LEU A 279 -0.85 12.99 11.44
C LEU A 279 -0.57 11.87 12.45
N ASN A 280 0.19 10.86 12.04
CA ASN A 280 0.72 9.76 12.85
C ASN A 280 -0.31 8.97 13.69
N ARG A 281 -1.61 9.10 13.38
CA ARG A 281 -2.69 8.38 14.03
C ARG A 281 -3.82 8.09 13.04
N PRO A 282 -4.23 6.82 12.89
CA PRO A 282 -3.75 5.65 13.62
C PRO A 282 -2.40 5.10 13.13
N TYR A 283 -1.92 5.53 11.95
CA TYR A 283 -0.70 5.00 11.36
C TYR A 283 0.47 5.99 11.46
N LYS A 284 1.56 5.53 12.07
CA LYS A 284 2.82 6.29 12.16
C LYS A 284 3.72 6.13 10.91
N GLY A 285 3.42 5.20 10.02
CA GLY A 285 4.32 4.79 8.94
C GLY A 285 5.03 3.47 9.26
N ALA A 286 5.17 2.64 8.23
CA ALA A 286 5.72 1.30 8.32
C ALA A 286 7.08 1.18 7.60
N PHE A 287 7.45 -0.02 7.16
CA PHE A 287 8.80 -0.34 6.73
C PHE A 287 9.29 0.51 5.56
N GLU A 288 8.51 0.69 4.48
CA GLU A 288 8.97 1.46 3.32
C GLU A 288 9.25 2.92 3.68
N THR A 289 8.36 3.53 4.47
CA THR A 289 8.56 4.89 4.99
C THR A 289 9.84 5.01 5.81
N VAL A 290 10.11 4.04 6.69
CA VAL A 290 11.34 4.02 7.50
C VAL A 290 12.58 3.79 6.63
N HIS A 291 12.51 2.83 5.71
CA HIS A 291 13.63 2.43 4.86
C HIS A 291 14.08 3.56 3.94
N TYR A 292 13.17 4.10 3.13
CA TYR A 292 13.49 5.20 2.22
C TYR A 292 13.69 6.53 2.96
N GLY A 293 13.02 6.74 4.10
CA GLY A 293 13.28 7.88 4.98
C GLY A 293 14.72 7.90 5.48
N ALA A 294 15.25 6.74 5.91
CA ALA A 294 16.65 6.62 6.33
C ALA A 294 17.64 6.86 5.17
N GLN A 295 17.34 6.36 3.97
CA GLN A 295 18.14 6.62 2.77
C GLN A 295 18.18 8.11 2.43
N LEU A 296 17.03 8.79 2.47
CA LEU A 296 16.92 10.20 2.12
C LEU A 296 17.51 11.14 3.18
N ALA A 297 17.48 10.74 4.46
CA ALA A 297 18.05 11.51 5.56
C ALA A 297 19.55 11.79 5.39
N THR A 298 20.28 10.99 4.61
CA THR A 298 21.71 11.22 4.33
C THR A 298 21.97 12.49 3.52
N LEU A 299 20.95 13.05 2.86
CA LEU A 299 21.06 14.32 2.12
C LEU A 299 21.04 15.54 3.05
N ASN A 300 20.51 15.40 4.27
CA ASN A 300 20.37 16.47 5.25
C ASN A 300 19.63 17.71 4.70
N GLU A 301 18.57 17.48 3.93
CA GLU A 301 17.73 18.53 3.33
C GLU A 301 16.33 18.53 3.96
N PRO A 302 15.80 19.69 4.42
CA PRO A 302 14.55 19.75 5.20
C PRO A 302 13.29 19.40 4.40
N ASN A 303 13.33 19.55 3.07
CA ASN A 303 12.20 19.31 2.16
C ASN A 303 12.30 17.96 1.43
N VAL A 304 13.16 17.07 1.95
CA VAL A 304 13.38 15.74 1.39
C VAL A 304 13.12 14.69 2.46
N GLY A 305 12.32 13.68 2.14
CA GLY A 305 12.02 12.61 3.08
C GLY A 305 10.94 11.67 2.58
N ALA A 306 10.57 10.73 3.45
CA ALA A 306 9.53 9.75 3.17
C ALA A 306 8.37 9.88 4.17
N LEU A 307 7.16 9.55 3.71
CA LEU A 307 5.95 9.49 4.53
C LEU A 307 5.06 8.33 4.08
N GLN A 308 4.23 7.84 5.00
CA GLN A 308 3.09 6.99 4.67
C GLN A 308 1.86 7.87 4.45
N VAL A 309 1.07 7.56 3.44
CA VAL A 309 -0.25 8.13 3.21
C VAL A 309 -1.25 7.00 3.27
N GLU A 310 -2.14 7.04 4.26
CA GLU A 310 -3.21 6.06 4.43
C GLU A 310 -4.56 6.74 4.17
N PHE A 311 -5.19 6.44 3.03
CA PHE A 311 -6.51 6.95 2.70
C PHE A 311 -7.62 6.11 3.34
N LEU A 312 -8.71 6.78 3.72
CA LEU A 312 -9.97 6.10 3.97
C LEU A 312 -10.51 5.56 2.63
N ARG A 313 -10.55 4.24 2.49
CA ARG A 313 -10.98 3.56 1.26
C ARG A 313 -12.41 3.97 0.86
N GLU A 314 -13.30 4.14 1.84
CA GLU A 314 -14.67 4.63 1.64
C GLU A 314 -14.70 5.97 0.88
N SER A 315 -13.76 6.87 1.21
CA SER A 315 -13.62 8.17 0.57
C SER A 315 -13.02 8.07 -0.83
N LEU A 316 -12.16 7.08 -1.10
CA LEU A 316 -11.65 6.81 -2.45
C LEU A 316 -12.67 6.11 -3.35
N LEU A 317 -13.51 5.24 -2.81
CA LEU A 317 -14.56 4.51 -3.54
C LEU A 317 -15.78 5.39 -3.85
N GLY A 318 -16.07 6.33 -2.96
CA GLY A 318 -17.32 7.07 -2.96
C GLY A 318 -18.49 6.25 -2.40
N PRO A 319 -19.65 6.90 -2.22
CA PRO A 319 -20.76 6.37 -1.43
C PRO A 319 -21.41 5.13 -2.07
N ARG A 320 -21.52 5.08 -3.40
CA ARG A 320 -22.18 3.97 -4.11
C ARG A 320 -21.40 2.67 -3.98
N ALA A 321 -20.10 2.71 -4.27
CA ALA A 321 -19.25 1.53 -4.15
C ALA A 321 -19.10 1.12 -2.68
N THR A 322 -19.01 2.08 -1.75
CA THR A 322 -19.03 1.78 -0.30
C THR A 322 -20.32 1.08 0.13
N ALA A 323 -21.48 1.55 -0.30
CA ALA A 323 -22.76 0.90 0.02
C ALA A 323 -22.84 -0.53 -0.54
N HIS A 324 -22.27 -0.78 -1.73
CA HIS A 324 -22.13 -2.13 -2.29
C HIS A 324 -21.26 -3.03 -1.40
N LEU A 325 -20.13 -2.52 -0.91
CA LEU A 325 -19.25 -3.27 0.00
C LEU A 325 -19.91 -3.60 1.35
N GLN A 326 -20.89 -2.81 1.78
CA GLN A 326 -21.61 -3.00 3.04
C GLN A 326 -22.72 -4.07 2.96
N GLN A 327 -23.01 -4.60 1.77
CA GLN A 327 -23.95 -5.70 1.60
C GLN A 327 -23.21 -7.05 1.49
N PRO A 328 -23.88 -8.18 1.84
CA PRO A 328 -23.33 -9.51 1.57
C PRO A 328 -22.99 -9.68 0.08
N GLY A 329 -21.87 -10.34 -0.24
CA GLY A 329 -21.46 -10.50 -1.62
C GLY A 329 -20.06 -11.09 -1.81
N ALA A 330 -19.76 -11.50 -3.04
CA ALA A 330 -18.51 -12.20 -3.39
C ALA A 330 -17.64 -11.46 -4.43
N ASP A 331 -18.17 -10.40 -5.02
CA ASP A 331 -17.56 -9.59 -6.09
C ASP A 331 -16.80 -8.38 -5.53
N TRP A 332 -16.37 -7.45 -6.39
CA TRP A 332 -15.79 -6.15 -6.03
C TRP A 332 -16.42 -5.07 -6.92
N PRO A 333 -16.84 -3.90 -6.39
CA PRO A 333 -17.51 -2.89 -7.18
C PRO A 333 -16.60 -2.32 -8.24
N ASP A 334 -17.20 -1.90 -9.35
CA ASP A 334 -16.48 -1.13 -10.36
C ASP A 334 -16.02 0.22 -9.80
N LEU A 335 -14.88 0.67 -10.31
CA LEU A 335 -14.31 1.97 -9.97
C LEU A 335 -15.18 3.10 -10.53
N ASP A 336 -15.55 4.04 -9.68
CA ASP A 336 -16.18 5.29 -10.11
C ASP A 336 -15.12 6.25 -10.67
N ARG A 337 -14.95 6.24 -12.00
CA ARG A 337 -13.90 7.03 -12.67
C ARG A 337 -14.07 8.53 -12.45
N THR A 338 -15.28 9.05 -12.50
CA THR A 338 -15.55 10.48 -12.29
C THR A 338 -15.15 10.90 -10.88
N HIS A 339 -15.46 10.07 -9.88
CA HIS A 339 -15.04 10.32 -8.50
C HIS A 339 -13.50 10.27 -8.35
N LEU A 340 -12.86 9.27 -8.95
CA LEU A 340 -11.40 9.15 -8.95
C LEU A 340 -10.72 10.35 -9.62
N ASP A 341 -11.22 10.81 -10.77
CA ASP A 341 -10.68 11.96 -11.49
C ASP A 341 -10.77 13.25 -10.65
N GLY A 342 -11.83 13.38 -9.84
CA GLY A 342 -11.96 14.45 -8.85
C GLY A 342 -10.88 14.40 -7.77
N ILE A 343 -10.59 13.22 -7.23
CA ILE A 343 -9.51 13.00 -6.26
C ILE A 343 -8.14 13.31 -6.88
N VAL A 344 -7.88 12.80 -8.09
CA VAL A 344 -6.63 13.06 -8.82
C VAL A 344 -6.44 14.55 -9.08
N SER A 345 -7.51 15.26 -9.47
CA SER A 345 -7.47 16.72 -9.66
C SER A 345 -7.08 17.47 -8.38
N ALA A 346 -7.58 17.03 -7.23
CA ALA A 346 -7.21 17.59 -5.92
C ALA A 346 -5.73 17.31 -5.58
N LEU A 347 -5.24 16.11 -5.86
CA LEU A 347 -3.83 15.73 -5.65
C LEU A 347 -2.88 16.52 -6.56
N VAL A 348 -3.24 16.72 -7.83
CA VAL A 348 -2.49 17.58 -8.77
C VAL A 348 -2.45 19.02 -8.27
N ALA A 349 -3.59 19.54 -7.76
CA ALA A 349 -3.64 20.89 -7.18
C ALA A 349 -2.73 21.01 -5.95
N ALA A 350 -2.73 20.00 -5.06
CA ALA A 350 -1.85 19.95 -3.90
C ALA A 350 -0.37 19.90 -4.30
N GLY A 351 0.00 19.07 -5.28
CA GLY A 351 1.36 19.01 -5.82
C GLY A 351 1.85 20.34 -6.37
N ARG A 352 0.97 21.10 -7.05
CA ARG A 352 1.29 22.45 -7.52
C ARG A 352 1.56 23.46 -6.40
N LEU A 353 0.93 23.30 -5.24
CA LEU A 353 1.18 24.18 -4.07
C LEU A 353 2.50 23.87 -3.36
N LEU A 354 3.06 22.67 -3.58
CA LEU A 354 4.32 22.24 -2.98
C LEU A 354 5.54 22.63 -3.82
N ARG A 355 5.37 22.91 -5.12
CA ARG A 355 6.41 23.38 -6.04
C ARG A 355 6.62 24.89 -5.98
#